data_AF-A0A8J4CQH6-F1
#
_entry.id   AF-A0A8J4CQH6-F1
#
_cell.length_a   1.000
_cell.length_b   1.000
_cell.length_c   1.000
_cell.angle_alpha   90.00
_cell.angle_beta   90.00
_cell.angle_gamma   90.00
#
_symmetry.space_group_name_H-M   'P 1'
#
loop_
_entity.id
_entity.type
_entity.pdbx_description
1 polymer ?
#
loop_
_entity_poly.entity_id
_entity_poly.type
_entity_poly.pdbx_seq_one_letter_code
_entity_poly.pdbx_strand_id
1 'polypeptide(L)'
;MFRLIILISHIMRTHRRHVVSPFVLIMIGVMLIDSGARRLLVSAARRSCANVTFRTFPYKSCCTPMAAPDASSLSPYRIEVVDDPIFTIEPNLKMCFKIHVSRTVPSCRKDHYCCFEAAVNALQVDVNPACYHRGTRPSAYVRQGSLDRKDVRAVMKRVPADTFSGYGAVVRVTNLGISSERDVSDYVICITPGLNKDGLGCNSLRDLCTGDIESTPSGDHNGVDYNSSRSCAVALFYKHGFCCTSGKARFEALRPPPPPDPPSPPRSPNSQLDLPPGPGCSVCIQISLDGDTLTVFQPLDCEVLITTINELLGTLLLEPVSNSTLTCTDLTIAVCGNFRGYLTPPDLENILPMIHYTLLQKGTMTGCGGGTQMIVEAFLINNNDYGSCQAWGNMEPYVYRCIVINVNFPRCQCSTSSNPTPFIVKALFYRLTTSRNPNTDLYCFDILTVKSGGGPCFSSPAAQVLSQISFYAKEAMRGKLVSIGVLPPGVAVSKMAYYTPSWDAGQGTVKVMNLNWTTIQANGARVCLELDKTINPYNFCEYEDGPSSYCWVALHDKNNCPRIPPASGQICCCPRFQVMFTPSAVTLP
;
A
#
# COMPACT_ATOMS: atom_id res chain seq x y z
N MET A 1 -0.62 -17.34 31.54
CA MET A 1 -2.07 -17.58 31.52
C MET A 1 -2.46 -18.76 32.38
N PHE A 2 -1.94 -19.97 32.12
CA PHE A 2 -2.25 -21.17 32.91
C PHE A 2 -1.99 -21.05 34.42
N ARG A 3 -0.84 -20.47 34.83
CA ARG A 3 -0.53 -20.20 36.25
C ARG A 3 -1.46 -19.16 36.90
N LEU A 4 -2.02 -18.22 36.13
CA LEU A 4 -2.95 -17.21 36.63
C LEU A 4 -4.35 -17.81 36.82
N ILE A 5 -4.77 -18.70 35.91
CA ILE A 5 -6.02 -19.46 36.03
C ILE A 5 -5.97 -20.37 37.27
N ILE A 6 -4.83 -21.01 37.52
CA ILE A 6 -4.60 -21.81 38.73
C ILE A 6 -4.67 -20.93 39.99
N LEU A 7 -4.06 -19.73 39.96
CA LEU A 7 -4.10 -18.79 41.09
C LEU A 7 -5.54 -18.30 41.39
N ILE A 8 -6.31 -17.91 40.36
CA ILE A 8 -7.71 -17.46 40.51
C ILE A 8 -8.59 -18.62 41.01
N SER A 9 -8.39 -19.83 40.47
CA SER A 9 -9.11 -21.03 40.93
C SER A 9 -8.76 -21.38 42.38
N HIS A 10 -7.51 -21.14 42.81
CA HIS A 10 -7.08 -21.37 44.18
C HIS A 10 -7.66 -20.33 45.15
N ILE A 11 -7.67 -19.04 44.78
CA ILE A 11 -8.28 -17.95 45.55
C ILE A 11 -9.80 -18.14 45.69
N MET A 12 -10.47 -18.55 44.62
CA MET A 12 -11.91 -18.88 44.63
C MET A 12 -12.22 -20.09 45.53
N ARG A 13 -11.27 -21.01 45.70
CA ARG A 13 -11.41 -22.16 46.61
C ARG A 13 -11.16 -21.81 48.07
N THR A 14 -10.24 -20.89 48.37
CA THR A 14 -9.85 -20.56 49.75
C THR A 14 -10.75 -19.52 50.40
N HIS A 15 -11.37 -18.61 49.65
CA HIS A 15 -12.26 -17.57 50.20
C HIS A 15 -13.75 -17.84 49.92
N ARG A 16 -14.30 -18.87 50.55
CA ARG A 16 -15.72 -19.28 50.40
C ARG A 16 -16.74 -18.41 51.17
N ARG A 17 -16.32 -17.31 51.82
CA ARG A 17 -17.19 -16.51 52.72
C ARG A 17 -17.29 -15.01 52.40
N HIS A 18 -16.62 -14.51 51.36
CA HIS A 18 -16.82 -13.14 50.91
C HIS A 18 -17.34 -13.13 49.48
N VAL A 19 -18.52 -12.53 49.28
CA VAL A 19 -19.16 -12.33 47.99
C VAL A 19 -18.25 -11.41 47.17
N VAL A 20 -17.38 -11.99 46.34
CA VAL A 20 -16.65 -11.22 45.34
C VAL A 20 -17.68 -10.73 44.33
N SER A 21 -17.87 -9.41 44.28
CA SER A 21 -18.85 -8.80 43.39
C SER A 21 -18.61 -9.26 41.94
N PRO A 22 -19.64 -9.75 41.23
CA PRO A 22 -19.52 -10.21 39.85
C PRO A 22 -18.95 -9.12 38.91
N PHE A 23 -19.09 -7.84 39.27
CA PHE A 23 -18.46 -6.72 38.56
C PHE A 23 -16.93 -6.81 38.51
N VAL A 24 -16.27 -7.27 39.57
CA VAL A 24 -14.80 -7.37 39.63
C VAL A 24 -14.31 -8.49 38.71
N LEU A 25 -15.03 -9.62 38.66
CA LEU A 25 -14.72 -10.74 37.76
C LEU A 25 -14.94 -10.36 36.29
N ILE A 26 -15.97 -9.58 35.98
CA ILE A 26 -16.24 -9.07 34.62
C ILE A 26 -15.15 -8.08 34.20
N MET A 27 -14.74 -7.15 35.07
CA MET A 27 -13.66 -6.20 34.78
C MET A 27 -12.32 -6.90 34.53
N ILE A 28 -11.97 -7.91 35.33
CA ILE A 28 -10.77 -8.73 35.12
C ILE A 28 -10.88 -9.51 33.80
N GLY A 29 -12.06 -10.06 33.48
CA GLY A 29 -12.33 -10.73 32.21
C GLY A 29 -12.12 -9.81 31.00
N VAL A 30 -12.67 -8.60 31.03
CA VAL A 30 -12.55 -7.61 29.95
C VAL A 30 -11.10 -7.15 29.77
N MET A 31 -10.37 -6.88 30.86
CA MET A 31 -8.95 -6.51 30.79
C MET A 31 -8.06 -7.66 30.26
N LEU A 32 -8.39 -8.92 30.59
CA LEU A 32 -7.65 -10.09 30.09
C LEU A 32 -7.94 -10.39 28.61
N ILE A 33 -9.17 -10.16 28.16
CA ILE A 33 -9.55 -10.29 26.75
C ILE A 33 -8.84 -9.22 25.90
N ASP A 34 -8.80 -7.97 26.36
CA ASP A 34 -8.09 -6.88 25.66
C ASP A 34 -6.57 -7.16 25.57
N SER A 35 -5.94 -7.58 26.67
CA SER A 35 -4.50 -7.92 26.66
C SER A 35 -4.18 -9.15 25.79
N GLY A 36 -5.08 -10.14 25.76
CA GLY A 36 -4.95 -11.35 24.93
C GLY A 36 -5.09 -11.05 23.43
N ALA A 37 -6.11 -10.29 23.05
CA ALA A 37 -6.34 -9.86 21.67
C ALA A 37 -5.17 -9.03 21.13
N ARG A 38 -4.63 -8.10 21.94
CA ARG A 38 -3.44 -7.31 21.58
C ARG A 38 -2.20 -8.16 21.34
N ARG A 39 -1.94 -9.17 22.19
CA ARG A 39 -0.79 -10.08 22.01
C ARG A 39 -0.93 -10.96 20.76
N LEU A 40 -2.15 -11.40 20.46
CA LEU A 40 -2.44 -12.19 19.26
C LEU A 40 -2.22 -11.36 17.98
N LEU A 41 -2.70 -10.11 17.95
CA LEU A 41 -2.46 -9.15 16.86
C LEU A 41 -0.96 -8.89 16.62
N VAL A 42 -0.18 -8.68 17.69
CA VAL A 42 1.28 -8.51 17.58
C VAL A 42 1.97 -9.78 17.07
N SER A 43 1.48 -10.96 17.45
CA SER A 43 2.05 -12.23 16.97
C SER A 43 1.71 -12.54 15.51
N ALA A 44 0.51 -12.16 15.06
CA ALA A 44 0.05 -12.32 13.68
C ALA A 44 0.81 -11.37 12.75
N ALA A 45 0.95 -10.10 13.13
CA ALA A 45 1.75 -9.12 12.40
C ALA A 45 3.22 -9.56 12.25
N ARG A 46 3.81 -10.15 13.30
CA ARG A 46 5.19 -10.70 13.24
C ARG A 46 5.34 -11.86 12.26
N ARG A 47 4.34 -12.74 12.13
CA ARG A 47 4.39 -13.88 11.20
C ARG A 47 4.18 -13.47 9.75
N SER A 48 3.27 -12.53 9.50
CA SER A 48 3.00 -12.00 8.15
C SER A 48 4.24 -11.32 7.54
N CYS A 49 5.11 -10.71 8.36
CA CYS A 49 6.32 -10.02 7.89
C CYS A 49 7.59 -10.89 7.82
N ALA A 50 7.56 -12.13 8.34
CA ALA A 50 8.77 -12.94 8.46
C ALA A 50 9.27 -13.51 7.11
N ASN A 51 8.44 -13.49 6.07
CA ASN A 51 8.70 -14.15 4.78
C ASN A 51 8.93 -13.20 3.59
N VAL A 52 8.99 -11.88 3.80
CA VAL A 52 9.23 -10.92 2.72
C VAL A 52 10.68 -10.41 2.79
N THR A 53 11.51 -10.83 1.84
CA THR A 53 12.87 -10.30 1.64
C THR A 53 12.80 -9.00 0.83
N PHE A 54 13.24 -7.89 1.39
CA PHE A 54 13.21 -6.57 0.74
C PHE A 54 14.56 -6.23 0.14
N ARG A 55 14.55 -5.77 -1.12
CA ARG A 55 15.76 -5.37 -1.85
C ARG A 55 16.17 -3.90 -1.62
N THR A 56 15.39 -3.11 -0.89
CA THR A 56 15.66 -1.68 -0.68
C THR A 56 15.47 -1.31 0.80
N PHE A 57 16.20 -0.30 1.27
CA PHE A 57 16.03 0.22 2.63
C PHE A 57 14.62 0.81 2.81
N PRO A 58 13.96 0.60 3.96
CA PRO A 58 14.45 -0.08 5.17
C PRO A 58 14.45 -1.61 5.06
N TYR A 59 15.61 -2.24 5.34
CA TYR A 59 15.85 -3.70 5.25
C TYR A 59 15.07 -4.55 6.27
N LYS A 60 14.26 -3.91 7.11
CA LYS A 60 13.17 -4.54 7.85
C LYS A 60 11.92 -3.74 7.55
N SER A 61 10.92 -4.43 7.01
CA SER A 61 9.69 -3.84 6.56
C SER A 61 9.07 -2.82 7.53
N CYS A 62 8.65 -1.68 6.99
CA CYS A 62 7.46 -0.97 7.48
C CYS A 62 6.18 -1.75 7.12
N CYS A 63 6.21 -3.09 7.13
CA CYS A 63 5.03 -3.91 6.96
C CYS A 63 4.27 -3.86 8.27
N THR A 64 3.45 -2.86 8.32
CA THR A 64 2.20 -2.90 9.04
C THR A 64 1.23 -3.60 8.07
N PRO A 65 0.43 -4.60 8.47
CA PRO A 65 -0.59 -5.21 7.59
C PRO A 65 -1.67 -4.22 7.08
N MET A 66 -1.44 -2.91 7.22
CA MET A 66 -2.36 -1.81 6.93
C MET A 66 -1.70 -0.58 6.30
N ALA A 67 -0.37 -0.51 6.12
CA ALA A 67 0.23 0.61 5.38
C ALA A 67 0.28 0.28 3.89
N ALA A 68 -0.38 1.13 3.11
CA ALA A 68 0.07 1.50 1.78
C ALA A 68 1.57 1.94 1.84
N PRO A 69 2.29 2.03 0.71
CA PRO A 69 3.70 2.43 0.68
C PRO A 69 4.06 3.78 1.35
N ASP A 70 3.11 4.50 1.94
CA ASP A 70 3.22 5.79 2.60
C ASP A 70 3.02 5.73 4.14
N ALA A 71 3.79 4.91 4.85
CA ALA A 71 3.84 4.97 6.32
C ALA A 71 4.10 6.40 6.87
N SER A 72 4.61 7.33 6.05
CA SER A 72 4.78 8.74 6.34
C SER A 72 3.48 9.56 6.49
N SER A 73 2.39 9.25 5.75
CA SER A 73 1.15 10.04 5.76
C SER A 73 0.21 9.69 6.93
N LEU A 74 0.34 8.46 7.44
CA LEU A 74 -0.45 7.90 8.56
C LEU A 74 0.31 7.91 9.89
N SER A 75 1.60 8.25 9.87
CA SER A 75 2.43 8.33 11.06
C SER A 75 2.34 9.72 11.69
N PRO A 76 2.24 9.83 13.03
CA PRO A 76 2.36 11.12 13.70
C PRO A 76 3.80 11.67 13.63
N TYR A 77 4.75 10.87 13.15
CA TYR A 77 6.16 11.23 13.02
C TYR A 77 6.50 11.62 11.58
N ARG A 78 7.07 12.81 11.40
CA ARG A 78 7.70 13.28 10.15
C ARG A 78 9.19 13.51 10.39
N ILE A 79 10.03 13.01 9.49
CA ILE A 79 11.48 13.21 9.53
C ILE A 79 11.83 14.34 8.57
N GLU A 80 12.50 15.36 9.07
CA GLU A 80 13.08 16.44 8.30
C GLU A 80 14.59 16.49 8.57
N VAL A 81 15.37 16.83 7.54
CA VAL A 81 16.80 17.08 7.73
C VAL A 81 16.95 18.52 8.22
N VAL A 82 17.79 18.72 9.23
CA VAL A 82 18.13 20.08 9.67
C VAL A 82 19.31 20.55 8.84
N ASP A 83 19.04 21.36 7.82
CA ASP A 83 20.08 22.09 7.06
C ASP A 83 20.44 23.45 7.69
N ASP A 84 19.97 23.69 8.92
CA ASP A 84 19.96 25.01 9.53
C ASP A 84 21.37 25.47 9.97
N PRO A 85 21.96 26.52 9.36
CA PRO A 85 23.28 27.04 9.69
C PRO A 85 23.34 27.69 11.09
N ILE A 86 22.19 27.83 11.77
CA ILE A 86 22.06 28.47 13.09
C ILE A 86 22.48 27.53 14.22
N PHE A 87 22.50 26.20 14.00
CA PHE A 87 23.09 25.25 14.95
C PHE A 87 24.58 25.11 14.69
N THR A 88 25.33 26.13 15.14
CA THR A 88 26.79 26.13 15.42
C THR A 88 27.60 25.03 14.71
N ILE A 89 28.27 25.46 13.66
CA ILE A 89 29.45 24.88 13.00
C ILE A 89 30.26 23.99 13.97
N GLU A 90 29.89 22.73 14.09
CA GLU A 90 30.88 21.68 14.28
C GLU A 90 31.20 21.17 12.87
N PRO A 91 32.41 21.43 12.35
CA PRO A 91 32.72 21.15 10.96
C PRO A 91 32.53 19.67 10.64
N ASN A 92 31.63 19.37 9.70
CA ASN A 92 31.57 18.16 8.87
C ASN A 92 31.42 16.77 9.53
N LEU A 93 31.25 16.67 10.85
CA LEU A 93 31.27 15.38 11.57
C LEU A 93 29.90 14.91 12.09
N LYS A 94 28.83 15.72 12.06
CA LYS A 94 27.55 15.38 12.70
C LYS A 94 26.33 15.59 11.80
N MET A 95 25.47 14.58 11.68
CA MET A 95 24.20 14.64 10.95
C MET A 95 23.04 14.73 11.91
N CYS A 96 22.21 15.76 11.78
CA CYS A 96 21.06 15.96 12.65
C CYS A 96 19.74 15.79 11.89
N PHE A 97 18.83 15.03 12.48
CA PHE A 97 17.47 14.82 11.99
C PHE A 97 16.50 15.50 12.93
N LYS A 98 15.62 16.33 12.39
CA LYS A 98 14.46 16.86 13.10
C LYS A 98 13.31 15.89 12.93
N ILE A 99 12.74 15.46 14.04
CA ILE A 99 11.55 14.62 14.05
C ILE A 99 10.44 15.48 14.60
N HIS A 100 9.53 15.83 13.71
CA HIS A 100 8.27 16.47 14.05
C HIS A 100 7.28 15.42 14.51
N VAL A 101 6.69 15.64 15.68
CA VAL A 101 5.65 14.77 16.24
C VAL A 101 4.34 15.52 16.27
N SER A 102 3.43 15.20 15.35
CA SER A 102 2.09 15.78 15.28
C SER A 102 1.07 14.82 15.86
N ARG A 103 0.39 15.25 16.94
CA ARG A 103 -0.74 14.50 17.50
C ARG A 103 -2.01 14.61 16.65
N THR A 104 -2.11 15.64 15.81
CA THR A 104 -3.36 16.01 15.14
C THR A 104 -3.42 15.51 13.70
N VAL A 105 -2.67 14.47 13.33
CA VAL A 105 -2.79 13.86 12.00
C VAL A 105 -4.22 13.29 11.87
N PRO A 106 -5.12 13.89 11.06
CA PRO A 106 -6.55 13.51 11.05
C PRO A 106 -6.77 12.07 10.57
N SER A 107 -5.79 11.52 9.85
CA SER A 107 -5.76 10.16 9.32
C SER A 107 -5.16 9.13 10.28
N CYS A 108 -4.62 9.53 11.45
CA CYS A 108 -4.02 8.61 12.42
C CYS A 108 -5.10 7.77 13.11
N ARG A 109 -5.34 6.56 12.61
CA ARG A 109 -6.35 5.66 13.17
C ARG A 109 -5.89 5.05 14.50
N LYS A 110 -6.85 4.78 15.39
CA LYS A 110 -6.59 4.22 16.74
C LYS A 110 -5.98 2.81 16.72
N ASP A 111 -6.10 2.09 15.62
CA ASP A 111 -5.53 0.75 15.39
C ASP A 111 -4.09 0.79 14.84
N HIS A 112 -3.59 1.96 14.42
CA HIS A 112 -2.22 2.07 13.95
C HIS A 112 -1.24 2.21 15.12
N TYR A 113 -0.32 1.24 15.26
CA TYR A 113 0.66 1.15 16.36
C TYR A 113 1.44 2.44 16.55
N CYS A 114 1.78 3.14 15.47
CA CYS A 114 2.56 4.37 15.53
C CYS A 114 1.76 5.57 16.04
N CYS A 115 0.42 5.50 16.05
CA CYS A 115 -0.47 6.55 16.51
C CYS A 115 -0.77 6.50 18.01
N PHE A 116 -1.01 5.31 18.57
CA PHE A 116 -1.68 5.21 19.89
C PHE A 116 -0.76 4.85 21.07
N GLU A 117 0.35 4.13 20.85
CA GLU A 117 1.19 3.62 21.96
C GLU A 117 2.71 3.58 21.65
N ALA A 118 3.11 4.02 20.46
CA ALA A 118 4.48 3.84 20.03
C ALA A 118 5.38 4.98 20.47
N ALA A 119 6.05 4.81 21.61
CA ALA A 119 7.33 5.49 21.79
C ALA A 119 8.32 4.97 20.72
N VAL A 120 8.68 5.82 19.76
CA VAL A 120 9.76 5.52 18.81
C VAL A 120 11.01 5.27 19.62
N ASN A 121 11.57 4.06 19.43
CA ASN A 121 12.67 3.57 20.26
C ASN A 121 13.97 3.47 19.47
N ALA A 122 13.90 3.46 18.14
CA ALA A 122 15.08 3.42 17.31
C ALA A 122 14.93 4.23 16.02
N LEU A 123 16.05 4.75 15.54
CA LEU A 123 16.21 5.33 14.21
C LEU A 123 17.27 4.50 13.48
N GLN A 124 17.04 4.16 12.22
CA GLN A 124 18.04 3.52 11.36
C GLN A 124 18.35 4.44 10.19
N VAL A 125 19.64 4.55 9.85
CA VAL A 125 20.14 5.23 8.65
C VAL A 125 20.80 4.18 7.77
N ASP A 126 20.46 4.17 6.49
CA ASP A 126 21.16 3.38 5.48
C ASP A 126 22.56 3.95 5.28
N VAL A 127 23.58 3.09 5.34
CA VAL A 127 24.96 3.55 5.24
C VAL A 127 25.75 2.77 4.20
N ASN A 128 26.73 3.47 3.65
CA ASN A 128 27.67 2.91 2.71
C ASN A 128 28.32 1.67 3.35
N PRO A 129 28.22 0.49 2.71
CA PRO A 129 28.82 -0.75 3.20
C PRO A 129 30.31 -0.63 3.52
N ALA A 130 31.04 0.24 2.80
CA ALA A 130 32.44 0.52 3.04
C ALA A 130 32.71 1.16 4.42
N CYS A 131 31.72 1.82 5.02
CA CYS A 131 31.83 2.37 6.37
C CYS A 131 31.77 1.30 7.47
N TYR A 132 31.32 0.09 7.13
CA TYR A 132 31.15 -0.98 8.10
C TYR A 132 32.46 -1.71 8.36
N HIS A 133 33.13 -1.36 9.45
CA HIS A 133 34.24 -2.14 9.99
C HIS A 133 33.90 -2.68 11.38
N ARG A 134 34.47 -3.83 11.73
CA ARG A 134 34.27 -4.41 13.05
C ARG A 134 34.83 -3.44 14.09
N GLY A 135 33.99 -3.05 15.05
CA GLY A 135 34.39 -2.14 16.12
C GLY A 135 34.28 -0.66 15.79
N THR A 136 33.72 -0.27 14.63
CA THR A 136 33.31 1.11 14.36
C THR A 136 32.28 1.58 15.40
N ARG A 137 32.51 2.76 15.99
CA ARG A 137 31.69 3.29 17.11
C ARG A 137 31.07 4.64 16.73
N PRO A 138 29.94 4.66 15.99
CA PRO A 138 29.20 5.90 15.85
C PRO A 138 28.69 6.37 17.22
N SER A 139 28.65 7.68 17.44
CA SER A 139 27.99 8.28 18.60
C SER A 139 26.71 8.99 18.18
N ALA A 140 25.73 9.08 19.08
CA ALA A 140 24.53 9.84 18.82
C ALA A 140 24.00 10.50 20.09
N TYR A 141 23.26 11.59 19.93
CA TYR A 141 22.50 12.21 21.00
C TYR A 141 21.12 12.64 20.49
N VAL A 142 20.18 12.79 21.42
CA VAL A 142 18.85 13.33 21.17
C VAL A 142 18.63 14.57 22.02
N ARG A 143 17.95 15.58 21.46
CA ARG A 143 17.46 16.78 22.14
C ARG A 143 15.97 16.95 21.85
N GLN A 144 15.22 17.52 22.77
CA GLN A 144 13.80 17.84 22.60
C GLN A 144 13.62 19.35 22.83
N GLY A 145 13.33 20.12 21.78
CA GLY A 145 13.30 21.59 21.87
C GLY A 145 14.59 22.18 22.46
N SER A 146 14.46 23.03 23.49
CA SER A 146 15.58 23.67 24.19
C SER A 146 16.22 22.80 25.29
N LEU A 147 15.71 21.60 25.55
CA LEU A 147 16.18 20.74 26.63
C LEU A 147 17.61 20.20 26.41
N ASP A 148 18.20 19.77 27.53
CA ASP A 148 19.56 19.22 27.59
C ASP A 148 19.77 18.02 26.67
N ARG A 149 21.00 17.94 26.16
CA ARG A 149 21.49 16.84 25.34
C ARG A 149 21.45 15.53 26.13
N LYS A 150 20.79 14.53 25.58
CA LYS A 150 20.83 13.14 26.07
C LYS A 150 21.60 12.26 25.11
N ASP A 151 22.74 11.74 25.54
CA ASP A 151 23.48 10.76 24.73
C ASP A 151 22.70 9.46 24.59
N VAL A 152 22.63 8.95 23.35
CA VAL A 152 21.93 7.71 23.00
C VAL A 152 22.88 6.75 22.29
N ARG A 153 22.57 5.46 22.39
CA ARG A 153 23.44 4.43 21.83
C ARG A 153 23.22 4.32 20.33
N ALA A 154 24.24 4.65 19.55
CA ALA A 154 24.34 4.31 18.13
C ALA A 154 25.22 3.06 17.94
N VAL A 155 24.80 2.16 17.05
CA VAL A 155 25.54 0.95 16.71
C VAL A 155 25.50 0.74 15.22
N MET A 156 26.67 0.51 14.62
CA MET A 156 26.77 0.07 13.25
C MET A 156 26.43 -1.43 13.16
N LYS A 157 25.54 -1.82 12.24
CA LYS A 157 25.16 -3.22 12.02
C LYS A 157 25.24 -3.57 10.55
N ARG A 158 25.78 -4.76 10.27
CA ARG A 158 25.65 -5.38 8.94
C ARG A 158 24.22 -5.88 8.78
N VAL A 159 23.64 -5.64 7.61
CA VAL A 159 22.39 -6.26 7.22
C VAL A 159 22.71 -7.72 6.83
N PRO A 160 22.00 -8.71 7.37
CA PRO A 160 22.17 -10.11 6.96
C PRO A 160 22.07 -10.31 5.44
N ALA A 161 22.97 -11.12 4.88
CA ALA A 161 23.11 -11.31 3.42
C ALA A 161 21.92 -12.07 2.78
N ASP A 162 21.12 -12.76 3.58
CA ASP A 162 19.85 -13.38 3.16
C ASP A 162 18.77 -12.33 2.80
N THR A 163 18.97 -11.08 3.20
CA THR A 163 17.98 -10.01 2.99
C THR A 163 18.24 -9.23 1.70
N PHE A 164 19.47 -9.19 1.17
CA PHE A 164 19.84 -8.41 -0.03
C PHE A 164 21.00 -9.05 -0.81
N SER A 165 21.02 -8.92 -2.14
CA SER A 165 22.11 -9.39 -3.03
C SER A 165 23.39 -8.55 -2.95
N GLY A 166 23.49 -7.66 -1.97
CA GLY A 166 24.66 -6.84 -1.65
C GLY A 166 24.86 -6.74 -0.12
N TYR A 167 26.04 -6.33 0.31
CA TYR A 167 26.33 -6.17 1.72
C TYR A 167 25.77 -4.85 2.26
N GLY A 168 24.49 -4.77 2.65
CA GLY A 168 23.96 -3.56 3.30
C GLY A 168 24.55 -3.32 4.70
N ALA A 169 24.64 -2.06 5.12
CA ALA A 169 24.97 -1.69 6.49
C ALA A 169 24.03 -0.58 6.99
N VAL A 170 23.74 -0.56 8.29
CA VAL A 170 22.90 0.47 8.91
C VAL A 170 23.52 1.02 10.18
N VAL A 171 23.38 2.33 10.41
CA VAL A 171 23.56 2.92 11.75
C VAL A 171 22.22 2.84 12.47
N ARG A 172 22.17 2.12 13.59
CA ARG A 172 20.98 2.02 14.43
C ARG A 172 21.17 2.79 15.73
N VAL A 173 20.43 3.89 15.88
CA VAL A 173 20.29 4.64 17.14
C VAL A 173 19.15 4.03 17.94
N THR A 174 19.35 3.77 19.23
CA THR A 174 18.36 3.12 20.11
C THR A 174 18.14 3.90 21.40
N ASN A 175 17.06 3.58 22.12
CA ASN A 175 16.66 4.23 23.38
C ASN A 175 16.30 5.71 23.22
N LEU A 176 15.70 6.05 22.07
CA LEU A 176 15.27 7.41 21.76
C LEU A 176 14.21 7.90 22.75
N GLY A 177 13.21 7.06 23.05
CA GLY A 177 12.15 7.41 24.00
C GLY A 177 11.24 8.54 23.54
N ILE A 178 11.14 8.76 22.22
CA ILE A 178 10.30 9.78 21.60
C ILE A 178 8.86 9.27 21.67
N SER A 179 8.01 9.92 22.46
CA SER A 179 6.60 9.54 22.62
C SER A 179 5.70 10.58 21.97
N SER A 180 4.63 10.13 21.31
CA SER A 180 3.54 10.96 20.83
C SER A 180 2.63 11.48 21.95
N GLU A 181 2.81 11.03 23.20
CA GLU A 181 1.94 11.39 24.33
C GLU A 181 2.26 12.74 24.98
N ARG A 182 3.39 13.39 24.67
CA ARG A 182 3.80 14.65 25.30
C ARG A 182 4.10 15.73 24.26
N ASP A 183 3.06 16.46 23.89
CA ASP A 183 2.98 17.70 23.11
C ASP A 183 3.78 17.78 21.80
N VAL A 184 3.40 18.75 20.96
CA VAL A 184 4.02 19.02 19.65
C VAL A 184 5.47 19.47 19.92
N SER A 185 6.39 18.53 19.93
CA SER A 185 7.80 18.77 20.23
C SER A 185 8.65 18.34 19.06
N ASP A 186 9.57 19.21 18.68
CA ASP A 186 10.60 18.88 17.70
C ASP A 186 11.75 18.17 18.43
N TYR A 187 12.04 16.94 18.02
CA TYR A 187 13.21 16.20 18.50
C TYR A 187 14.34 16.34 17.50
N VAL A 188 15.54 16.63 17.95
CA VAL A 188 16.74 16.64 17.10
C VAL A 188 17.62 15.46 17.49
N ILE A 189 17.81 14.52 16.57
CA ILE A 189 18.72 13.38 16.73
C ILE A 189 19.96 13.64 15.90
N CYS A 190 21.11 13.74 16.55
CA CYS A 190 22.38 13.92 15.85
C CYS A 190 23.23 12.64 15.93
N ILE A 191 23.84 12.27 14.81
CA ILE A 191 24.72 11.10 14.65
C ILE A 191 26.09 11.58 14.19
N THR A 192 27.13 11.15 14.89
CA THR A 192 28.52 11.32 14.48
C THR A 192 29.02 9.98 13.93
N PRO A 193 29.50 9.91 12.68
CA PRO A 193 30.25 8.77 12.20
C PRO A 193 31.43 8.47 13.12
N GLY A 194 31.79 7.20 13.22
CA GLY A 194 32.91 6.78 14.03
C GLY A 194 33.93 6.04 13.19
N LEU A 195 35.17 6.03 13.66
CA LEU A 195 36.20 5.10 13.20
C LEU A 195 36.32 3.94 14.20
N ASN A 196 36.87 2.82 13.75
CA ASN A 196 37.31 1.75 14.65
C ASN A 196 38.70 2.10 15.24
N LYS A 197 39.29 1.19 16.03
CA LYS A 197 40.61 1.40 16.64
C LYS A 197 41.76 1.51 15.63
N ASP A 198 41.55 1.01 14.42
CA ASP A 198 42.53 0.97 13.34
C ASP A 198 42.38 2.17 12.38
N GLY A 199 41.50 3.13 12.70
CA GLY A 199 41.19 4.27 11.85
C GLY A 199 40.27 3.95 10.66
N LEU A 200 39.69 2.75 10.61
CA LEU A 200 38.79 2.31 9.54
C LEU A 200 37.32 2.64 9.86
N GLY A 201 36.59 3.12 8.85
CA GLY A 201 35.22 3.59 8.98
C GLY A 201 35.01 4.86 8.17
N CYS A 202 33.86 5.48 8.37
CA CYS A 202 33.56 6.79 7.78
C CYS A 202 33.72 7.85 8.85
N ASN A 203 34.46 8.92 8.51
CA ASN A 203 34.64 10.08 9.37
C ASN A 203 33.76 11.25 8.93
N SER A 204 33.17 11.22 7.73
CA SER A 204 32.26 12.23 7.25
C SER A 204 30.88 11.66 6.93
N LEU A 205 29.88 12.55 6.90
CA LEU A 205 28.53 12.20 6.47
C LEU A 205 28.46 11.83 5.00
N ARG A 206 29.27 12.51 4.18
CA ARG A 206 29.38 12.22 2.75
C ARG A 206 29.81 10.78 2.52
N ASP A 207 30.73 10.28 3.34
CA ASP A 207 31.18 8.90 3.25
C ASP A 207 30.15 7.92 3.82
N LEU A 208 29.45 8.34 4.89
CA LEU A 208 28.44 7.53 5.58
C LEU A 208 27.25 7.16 4.68
N CYS A 209 26.76 8.06 3.83
CA CYS A 209 25.55 7.84 3.06
C CYS A 209 25.80 7.06 1.75
N THR A 210 24.88 6.14 1.41
CA THR A 210 24.83 5.47 0.12
C THR A 210 24.33 6.43 -0.95
N GLY A 211 25.22 7.04 -1.74
CA GLY A 211 24.80 7.65 -2.99
C GLY A 211 24.75 6.60 -4.08
N ASP A 212 23.59 6.35 -4.66
CA ASP A 212 23.57 6.01 -6.08
C ASP A 212 24.15 7.23 -6.77
N ILE A 213 25.30 7.07 -7.41
CA ILE A 213 25.76 8.07 -8.36
C ILE A 213 24.77 7.95 -9.50
N GLU A 214 23.67 8.72 -9.47
CA GLU A 214 22.92 9.03 -10.67
C GLU A 214 23.87 9.84 -11.55
N SER A 215 24.76 9.14 -12.25
CA SER A 215 25.54 9.70 -13.33
C SER A 215 24.56 9.94 -14.46
N THR A 216 23.81 11.04 -14.38
CA THR A 216 23.28 11.65 -15.60
C THR A 216 24.51 11.99 -16.44
N PRO A 217 24.67 11.44 -17.65
CA PRO A 217 25.73 11.87 -18.54
C PRO A 217 25.36 13.28 -18.99
N SER A 218 25.85 14.28 -18.25
CA SER A 218 25.90 15.65 -18.75
C SER A 218 26.85 15.63 -19.93
N GLY A 219 26.26 15.67 -21.13
CA GLY A 219 26.97 15.82 -22.39
C GLY A 219 27.50 17.24 -22.50
N ASP A 220 28.54 17.56 -21.74
CA ASP A 220 29.44 18.67 -22.03
C ASP A 220 30.84 18.25 -21.58
N HIS A 221 31.64 17.84 -22.56
CA HIS A 221 33.08 17.69 -22.42
C HIS A 221 33.67 19.09 -22.22
N ASN A 222 33.73 19.61 -20.99
CA ASN A 222 34.75 20.55 -20.48
C ASN A 222 34.37 21.07 -19.08
N GLY A 223 34.54 20.23 -18.05
CA GLY A 223 34.47 20.65 -16.65
C GLY A 223 33.85 19.59 -15.76
N VAL A 224 34.68 18.88 -14.99
CA VAL A 224 34.21 17.88 -14.03
C VAL A 224 33.66 18.61 -12.80
N ASP A 225 32.39 19.00 -12.82
CA ASP A 225 31.69 19.45 -11.62
C ASP A 225 31.26 18.22 -10.79
N TYR A 226 32.00 17.97 -9.70
CA TYR A 226 31.78 16.88 -8.74
C TYR A 226 30.55 17.09 -7.81
N ASN A 227 29.42 17.58 -8.33
CA ASN A 227 28.17 17.68 -7.58
C ASN A 227 27.38 16.36 -7.59
N SER A 228 28.00 15.30 -7.05
CA SER A 228 27.28 14.08 -6.70
C SER A 228 26.49 14.33 -5.41
N SER A 229 25.20 14.63 -5.53
CA SER A 229 24.28 14.67 -4.41
C SER A 229 24.15 13.26 -3.84
N ARG A 230 24.78 13.01 -2.68
CA ARG A 230 24.53 11.78 -1.93
C ARG A 230 23.24 11.94 -1.15
N SER A 231 22.51 10.85 -0.96
CA SER A 231 21.34 10.85 -0.09
C SER A 231 21.44 9.74 0.95
N CYS A 232 20.93 9.99 2.16
CA CYS A 232 20.85 9.00 3.22
C CYS A 232 19.38 8.60 3.41
N ALA A 233 19.04 7.33 3.24
CA ALA A 233 17.70 6.85 3.58
C ALA A 233 17.61 6.61 5.10
N VAL A 234 16.50 7.01 5.72
CA VAL A 234 16.30 6.98 7.18
C VAL A 234 14.93 6.43 7.52
N ALA A 235 14.83 5.66 8.60
CA ALA A 235 13.56 5.12 9.08
C ALA A 235 13.47 5.09 10.61
N LEU A 236 12.29 5.36 11.14
CA LEU A 236 11.97 5.29 12.56
C LEU A 236 11.30 3.96 12.90
N PHE A 237 11.66 3.38 14.04
CA PHE A 237 11.18 2.08 14.50
C PHE A 237 10.65 2.14 15.92
N TYR A 238 9.54 1.44 16.13
CA TYR A 238 8.99 1.14 17.43
C TYR A 238 9.78 0.04 18.17
N LYS A 239 9.58 -0.08 19.50
CA LYS A 239 10.25 -1.03 20.41
C LYS A 239 10.24 -2.49 19.93
N HIS A 240 9.23 -2.88 19.15
CA HIS A 240 9.10 -4.24 18.62
C HIS A 240 9.64 -4.43 17.18
N GLY A 241 10.29 -3.41 16.61
CA GLY A 241 10.91 -3.49 15.28
C GLY A 241 9.99 -3.18 14.11
N PHE A 242 8.76 -2.71 14.37
CA PHE A 242 7.88 -2.16 13.34
C PHE A 242 8.35 -0.76 12.97
N CYS A 243 8.47 -0.48 11.67
CA CYS A 243 8.79 0.87 11.21
C CYS A 243 7.54 1.76 11.25
N CYS A 244 7.73 3.01 11.67
CA CYS A 244 6.68 4.02 11.76
C CYS A 244 6.69 4.97 10.58
N THR A 245 7.85 5.39 10.09
CA THR A 245 7.98 6.28 8.94
C THR A 245 9.40 6.14 8.37
N SER A 246 9.57 6.53 7.12
CA SER A 246 10.87 6.63 6.45
C SER A 246 10.98 7.93 5.65
N GLY A 247 12.21 8.40 5.43
CA GLY A 247 12.51 9.59 4.64
C GLY A 247 13.87 9.49 3.97
N LYS A 248 14.16 10.43 3.06
CA LYS A 248 15.48 10.59 2.43
C LYS A 248 16.06 11.94 2.83
N ALA A 249 17.31 11.94 3.26
CA ALA A 249 18.09 13.13 3.49
C ALA A 249 18.94 13.44 2.26
N ARG A 250 18.75 14.58 1.61
CA ARG A 250 19.59 15.04 0.50
C ARG A 250 20.63 16.02 1.02
N PHE A 251 21.85 15.94 0.52
CA PHE A 251 22.90 16.92 0.79
C PHE A 251 23.12 17.75 -0.48
N GLU A 252 22.73 19.01 -0.47
CA GLU A 252 23.27 19.96 -1.44
C GLU A 252 24.66 20.41 -0.98
N ALA A 253 25.64 20.39 -1.90
CA ALA A 253 26.91 21.02 -1.63
C ALA A 253 26.65 22.49 -1.34
N LEU A 254 27.09 22.99 -0.18
CA LEU A 254 27.04 24.41 0.16
C LEU A 254 27.67 25.19 -0.99
N ARG A 255 26.84 25.91 -1.78
CA ARG A 255 27.37 26.86 -2.75
C ARG A 255 28.12 27.94 -1.96
N PRO A 256 29.30 28.39 -2.42
CA PRO A 256 29.94 29.57 -1.83
C PRO A 256 28.92 30.70 -1.72
N PRO A 257 28.85 31.43 -0.59
CA PRO A 257 27.93 32.54 -0.45
C PRO A 257 28.14 33.50 -1.63
N PRO A 258 27.07 33.92 -2.33
CA PRO A 258 27.22 34.88 -3.40
C PRO A 258 27.89 36.15 -2.86
N PRO A 259 28.73 36.83 -3.66
CA PRO A 259 29.33 38.09 -3.26
C PRO A 259 28.23 39.08 -2.82
N PRO A 260 28.49 39.93 -1.80
CA PRO A 260 27.48 40.84 -1.27
C PRO A 260 26.93 41.72 -2.39
N ASP A 261 25.61 41.68 -2.58
CA ASP A 261 24.93 42.49 -3.59
C ASP A 261 25.17 43.99 -3.33
N PRO A 262 25.37 44.80 -4.38
CA PRO A 262 25.46 46.25 -4.24
C PRO A 262 24.17 46.80 -3.59
N PRO A 263 24.27 47.87 -2.77
CA PRO A 263 23.13 48.43 -2.04
C PRO A 263 22.00 48.79 -3.00
N SER A 264 20.87 48.11 -2.82
CA SER A 264 19.67 48.34 -3.63
C SER A 264 19.09 49.73 -3.37
N PRO A 265 18.64 50.46 -4.42
CA PRO A 265 17.96 51.73 -4.24
C PRO A 265 16.64 51.58 -3.48
N PRO A 266 16.12 52.65 -2.84
CA PRO A 266 14.92 52.59 -2.01
C PRO A 266 13.71 52.11 -2.81
N ARG A 267 13.07 51.00 -2.38
CA ARG A 267 11.82 50.52 -2.98
C ARG A 267 10.69 51.51 -2.72
N SER A 268 10.01 51.90 -3.79
CA SER A 268 8.81 52.72 -3.77
C SER A 268 7.63 51.99 -3.09
N PRO A 269 6.78 52.65 -2.27
CA PRO A 269 5.80 51.96 -1.42
C PRO A 269 4.55 51.39 -2.12
N ASN A 270 4.37 51.56 -3.43
CA ASN A 270 3.07 51.36 -4.09
C ASN A 270 3.05 50.30 -5.22
N SER A 271 3.81 49.21 -5.10
CA SER A 271 3.72 48.10 -6.06
C SER A 271 3.35 46.80 -5.37
N GLN A 272 2.13 46.73 -4.83
CA GLN A 272 1.42 45.47 -4.76
C GLN A 272 1.09 45.09 -6.21
N LEU A 273 1.98 44.32 -6.84
CA LEU A 273 1.67 43.65 -8.09
C LEU A 273 0.57 42.63 -7.76
N ASP A 274 -0.67 42.97 -8.11
CA ASP A 274 -1.65 41.97 -8.51
C ASP A 274 -1.06 41.24 -9.72
N LEU A 275 -0.25 40.21 -9.47
CA LEU A 275 0.20 39.33 -10.53
C LEU A 275 -1.06 38.71 -11.15
N PRO A 276 -1.31 38.91 -12.45
CA PRO A 276 -2.42 38.24 -13.11
C PRO A 276 -2.26 36.73 -12.88
N PRO A 277 -3.35 35.99 -12.63
CA PRO A 277 -3.28 34.55 -12.42
C PRO A 277 -2.51 33.92 -13.59
N GLY A 278 -1.33 33.37 -13.27
CA GLY A 278 -0.45 32.80 -14.28
C GLY A 278 -1.18 31.71 -15.06
N PRO A 279 -0.88 31.52 -16.36
CA PRO A 279 -1.44 30.42 -17.13
C PRO A 279 -1.08 29.10 -16.44
N GLY A 280 -2.09 28.33 -16.03
CA GLY A 280 -1.88 27.06 -15.34
C GLY A 280 -1.24 26.03 -16.27
N CYS A 281 -0.38 25.16 -15.73
CA CYS A 281 0.17 24.04 -16.47
C CYS A 281 -0.90 22.96 -16.68
N SER A 282 -0.90 22.33 -17.85
CA SER A 282 -1.71 21.14 -18.12
C SER A 282 -0.95 19.89 -17.70
N VAL A 283 -1.56 19.04 -16.88
CA VAL A 283 -0.99 17.74 -16.48
C VAL A 283 -1.90 16.65 -17.01
N CYS A 284 -1.28 15.60 -17.55
CA CYS A 284 -1.94 14.38 -17.97
C CYS A 284 -1.43 13.21 -17.16
N ILE A 285 -2.36 12.50 -16.52
CA ILE A 285 -2.07 11.20 -15.91
C ILE A 285 -2.58 10.15 -16.88
N GLN A 286 -1.65 9.35 -17.38
CA GLN A 286 -1.90 8.22 -18.24
C GLN A 286 -1.71 6.93 -17.46
N ILE A 287 -2.67 6.04 -17.58
CA ILE A 287 -2.64 4.69 -17.04
C ILE A 287 -2.71 3.78 -18.26
N SER A 288 -1.63 3.05 -18.52
CA SER A 288 -1.57 2.08 -19.61
C SER A 288 -1.41 0.67 -19.05
N LEU A 289 -1.99 -0.27 -19.78
CA LEU A 289 -1.84 -1.70 -19.53
C LEU A 289 -0.84 -2.26 -20.55
N ASP A 290 0.32 -2.67 -20.06
CA ASP A 290 1.39 -3.26 -20.89
C ASP A 290 1.36 -4.79 -20.84
N GLY A 291 1.52 -5.40 -22.02
CA GLY A 291 1.47 -6.84 -22.28
C GLY A 291 0.20 -7.33 -22.97
N ASP A 292 0.17 -8.64 -23.31
CA ASP A 292 -1.04 -9.36 -23.70
C ASP A 292 -1.99 -9.42 -22.49
N THR A 293 -2.70 -8.33 -22.26
CA THR A 293 -3.49 -8.13 -21.06
C THR A 293 -4.77 -8.93 -21.17
N LEU A 294 -5.04 -9.71 -20.12
CA LEU A 294 -6.24 -10.54 -20.07
C LEU A 294 -7.51 -9.70 -19.85
N THR A 295 -7.36 -8.41 -19.58
CA THR A 295 -8.45 -7.48 -19.26
C THR A 295 -8.26 -6.13 -19.93
N VAL A 296 -9.40 -5.55 -20.29
CA VAL A 296 -9.55 -4.33 -21.08
C VAL A 296 -10.38 -3.35 -20.27
N PHE A 297 -10.01 -2.07 -20.24
CA PHE A 297 -10.84 -1.04 -19.60
C PHE A 297 -12.22 -0.99 -20.25
N GLN A 298 -13.29 -1.17 -19.47
CA GLN A 298 -14.65 -0.97 -19.97
C GLN A 298 -15.03 0.52 -19.91
N PRO A 299 -15.97 1.00 -20.73
CA PRO A 299 -16.46 2.39 -20.66
C PRO A 299 -16.88 2.83 -19.26
N LEU A 300 -17.52 1.92 -18.50
CA LEU A 300 -17.91 2.18 -17.11
C LEU A 300 -16.71 2.31 -16.17
N ASP A 301 -15.62 1.58 -16.44
CA ASP A 301 -14.38 1.73 -15.68
C ASP A 301 -13.80 3.12 -15.91
N CYS A 302 -13.86 3.65 -17.14
CA CYS A 302 -13.41 5.01 -17.46
C CYS A 302 -14.10 6.06 -16.58
N GLU A 303 -15.44 6.05 -16.51
CA GLU A 303 -16.19 7.04 -15.71
C GLU A 303 -15.82 6.98 -14.24
N VAL A 304 -15.79 5.78 -13.66
CA VAL A 304 -15.41 5.58 -12.25
C VAL A 304 -13.97 6.01 -12.00
N LEU A 305 -13.03 5.66 -12.90
CA LEU A 305 -11.64 6.07 -12.82
C LEU A 305 -11.49 7.58 -12.86
N ILE A 306 -12.21 8.27 -13.74
CA ILE A 306 -12.16 9.73 -13.87
C ILE A 306 -12.63 10.39 -12.59
N THR A 307 -13.81 10.00 -12.09
CA THR A 307 -14.33 10.54 -10.84
C THR A 307 -13.31 10.32 -9.73
N THR A 308 -12.67 9.16 -9.69
CA THR A 308 -11.66 8.83 -8.70
C THR A 308 -10.38 9.67 -8.83
N ILE A 309 -9.85 9.81 -10.04
CA ILE A 309 -8.66 10.61 -10.30
C ILE A 309 -8.95 12.08 -9.99
N ASN A 310 -10.10 12.59 -10.41
CA ASN A 310 -10.53 13.96 -10.11
C ASN A 310 -10.77 14.19 -8.61
N GLU A 311 -11.36 13.23 -7.88
CA GLU A 311 -11.51 13.28 -6.42
C GLU A 311 -10.14 13.32 -5.74
N LEU A 312 -9.23 12.41 -6.11
CA LEU A 312 -7.88 12.35 -5.55
C LEU A 312 -7.12 13.66 -5.81
N LEU A 313 -7.12 14.12 -7.06
CA LEU A 313 -6.49 15.38 -7.44
C LEU A 313 -7.11 16.56 -6.70
N GLY A 314 -8.45 16.61 -6.59
CA GLY A 314 -9.14 17.65 -5.83
C GLY A 314 -8.78 17.65 -4.34
N THR A 315 -8.64 16.47 -3.72
CA THR A 315 -8.20 16.38 -2.31
C THR A 315 -6.76 16.82 -2.09
N LEU A 316 -5.90 16.61 -3.08
CA LEU A 316 -4.47 16.89 -2.97
C LEU A 316 -4.11 18.32 -3.37
N LEU A 317 -4.86 18.91 -4.30
CA LEU A 317 -4.52 20.17 -4.97
C LEU A 317 -5.48 21.32 -4.65
N LEU A 318 -6.42 21.11 -3.73
CA LEU A 318 -7.35 22.11 -3.17
C LEU A 318 -8.34 22.74 -4.16
N GLU A 319 -8.21 22.49 -5.47
CA GLU A 319 -9.19 22.92 -6.50
C GLU A 319 -9.44 21.83 -7.55
N PRO A 320 -10.69 21.72 -8.07
CA PRO A 320 -11.05 20.74 -9.09
C PRO A 320 -10.40 21.06 -10.45
N VAL A 321 -10.05 19.99 -11.17
CA VAL A 321 -9.54 20.09 -12.54
C VAL A 321 -10.62 20.69 -13.45
N SER A 322 -10.37 21.88 -13.98
CA SER A 322 -11.23 22.48 -15.01
C SER A 322 -10.79 22.02 -16.41
N ASN A 323 -11.75 21.80 -17.33
CA ASN A 323 -11.52 21.40 -18.71
C ASN A 323 -10.72 20.10 -18.88
N SER A 324 -11.08 19.06 -18.11
CA SER A 324 -10.38 17.79 -18.23
C SER A 324 -10.69 17.13 -19.58
N THR A 325 -9.67 16.84 -20.39
CA THR A 325 -9.82 15.98 -21.58
C THR A 325 -9.59 14.53 -21.19
N LEU A 326 -10.52 13.68 -21.60
CA LEU A 326 -10.48 12.25 -21.36
C LEU A 326 -10.11 11.53 -22.65
N THR A 327 -9.13 10.63 -22.56
CA THR A 327 -8.98 9.56 -23.53
C THR A 327 -9.12 8.23 -22.79
N CYS A 328 -10.13 7.44 -23.15
CA CYS A 328 -10.25 6.09 -22.64
C CYS A 328 -10.29 5.12 -23.83
N THR A 329 -9.31 4.24 -23.89
CA THR A 329 -9.24 3.12 -24.81
C THR A 329 -9.25 1.82 -24.01
N ASP A 330 -9.37 0.72 -24.74
CA ASP A 330 -9.23 -0.63 -24.21
C ASP A 330 -7.98 -0.85 -23.33
N LEU A 331 -6.89 -0.14 -23.59
CA LEU A 331 -5.58 -0.35 -22.95
C LEU A 331 -5.03 0.87 -22.22
N THR A 332 -5.63 2.05 -22.44
CA THR A 332 -5.08 3.31 -21.94
C THR A 332 -6.18 4.21 -21.44
N ILE A 333 -6.00 4.75 -20.23
CA ILE A 333 -6.82 5.82 -19.69
C ILE A 333 -5.91 7.02 -19.47
N ALA A 334 -6.17 8.12 -20.17
CA ALA A 334 -5.50 9.38 -19.95
C ALA A 334 -6.51 10.41 -19.45
N VAL A 335 -6.24 10.99 -18.28
CA VAL A 335 -6.95 12.14 -17.73
C VAL A 335 -6.01 13.33 -17.77
N CYS A 336 -6.33 14.28 -18.63
CA CYS A 336 -5.60 15.51 -18.82
C CYS A 336 -6.39 16.69 -18.26
N GLY A 337 -5.75 17.69 -17.69
CA GLY A 337 -6.43 18.93 -17.34
C GLY A 337 -5.51 20.02 -16.80
N ASN A 338 -6.07 21.20 -16.62
CA ASN A 338 -5.32 22.37 -16.17
C ASN A 338 -5.34 22.47 -14.65
N PHE A 339 -4.17 22.66 -14.06
CA PHE A 339 -4.01 22.80 -12.62
C PHE A 339 -3.65 24.25 -12.26
N ARG A 340 -4.40 24.83 -11.33
CA ARG A 340 -4.10 26.13 -10.72
C ARG A 340 -3.11 25.92 -9.58
N GLY A 341 -1.86 25.65 -9.92
CA GLY A 341 -0.80 25.45 -8.93
C GLY A 341 0.49 24.91 -9.53
N TYR A 342 1.59 25.13 -8.82
CA TYR A 342 2.87 24.53 -9.15
C TYR A 342 2.90 23.10 -8.60
N LEU A 343 2.46 22.14 -9.41
CA LEU A 343 2.73 20.72 -9.15
C LEU A 343 4.23 20.50 -9.29
N THR A 344 4.92 20.12 -8.21
CA THR A 344 6.34 19.77 -8.27
C THR A 344 6.53 18.28 -8.57
N PRO A 345 7.70 17.84 -9.09
CA PRO A 345 7.95 16.41 -9.31
C PRO A 345 7.74 15.54 -8.05
N PRO A 346 8.18 15.96 -6.85
CA PRO A 346 7.86 15.25 -5.61
C PRO A 346 6.36 15.08 -5.35
N ASP A 347 5.53 16.07 -5.72
CA ASP A 347 4.09 15.96 -5.56
C ASP A 347 3.53 14.86 -6.47
N LEU A 348 3.95 14.83 -7.74
CA LEU A 348 3.56 13.79 -8.68
C LEU A 348 4.06 12.40 -8.25
N GLU A 349 5.31 12.28 -7.79
CA GLU A 349 5.86 11.04 -7.24
C GLU A 349 5.06 10.50 -6.04
N ASN A 350 4.50 11.40 -5.21
CA ASN A 350 3.64 11.01 -4.08
C ASN A 350 2.21 10.64 -4.52
N ILE A 351 1.71 11.25 -5.60
CA ILE A 351 0.34 11.03 -6.10
C ILE A 351 0.22 9.71 -6.88
N LEU A 352 1.23 9.35 -7.67
CA LEU A 352 1.17 8.15 -8.52
C LEU A 352 0.88 6.85 -7.73
N PRO A 353 1.52 6.57 -6.57
CA PRO A 353 1.18 5.42 -5.74
C PRO A 353 -0.24 5.49 -5.16
N MET A 354 -0.75 6.68 -4.83
CA MET A 354 -2.11 6.86 -4.30
C MET A 354 -3.18 6.59 -5.36
N ILE A 355 -2.96 7.08 -6.59
CA ILE A 355 -3.80 6.75 -7.73
C ILE A 355 -3.81 5.24 -7.90
N HIS A 356 -2.64 4.61 -8.01
CA HIS A 356 -2.52 3.16 -8.14
C HIS A 356 -3.28 2.39 -7.04
N TYR A 357 -3.06 2.75 -5.77
CA TYR A 357 -3.74 2.11 -4.64
C TYR A 357 -5.26 2.26 -4.71
N THR A 358 -5.75 3.42 -5.12
CA THR A 358 -7.18 3.68 -5.24
C THR A 358 -7.79 2.91 -6.42
N LEU A 359 -7.05 2.75 -7.52
CA LEU A 359 -7.47 1.89 -8.64
C LEU A 359 -7.56 0.42 -8.24
N LEU A 360 -6.61 -0.05 -7.43
CA LEU A 360 -6.69 -1.38 -6.84
C LEU A 360 -7.90 -1.54 -5.91
N GLN A 361 -8.15 -0.55 -5.04
CA GLN A 361 -9.28 -0.59 -4.10
C GLN A 361 -10.64 -0.52 -4.77
N LYS A 362 -10.79 0.33 -5.79
CA LYS A 362 -12.03 0.45 -6.56
C LYS A 362 -12.17 -0.66 -7.60
N GLY A 363 -11.33 -1.70 -7.57
CA GLY A 363 -11.47 -2.93 -8.37
C GLY A 363 -11.72 -2.71 -9.86
N THR A 364 -11.33 -1.54 -10.38
CA THR A 364 -11.37 -1.22 -11.81
C THR A 364 -10.34 -2.05 -12.56
N MET A 365 -9.37 -2.59 -11.84
CA MET A 365 -8.45 -3.61 -12.31
C MET A 365 -8.85 -4.99 -11.79
N THR A 366 -9.43 -5.78 -12.68
CA THR A 366 -9.65 -7.19 -12.39
C THR A 366 -8.57 -7.99 -13.09
N GLY A 367 -7.78 -8.78 -12.37
CA GLY A 367 -7.01 -9.87 -12.97
C GLY A 367 -5.89 -9.43 -13.92
N CYS A 368 -4.76 -9.00 -13.36
CA CYS A 368 -3.53 -9.11 -14.13
C CYS A 368 -3.25 -10.58 -14.43
N GLY A 369 -3.17 -10.94 -15.71
CA GLY A 369 -2.47 -12.14 -16.11
C GLY A 369 -1.05 -12.09 -15.57
N GLY A 370 -0.47 -13.25 -15.22
CA GLY A 370 0.92 -13.33 -14.81
C GLY A 370 1.78 -12.84 -15.98
N GLY A 371 2.36 -11.65 -15.85
CA GLY A 371 3.12 -10.98 -16.91
C GLY A 371 2.57 -9.63 -17.35
N THR A 372 1.31 -9.32 -17.04
CA THR A 372 0.73 -7.98 -17.28
C THR A 372 1.37 -6.97 -16.32
N GLN A 373 1.83 -5.84 -16.88
CA GLN A 373 2.35 -4.71 -16.12
C GLN A 373 1.37 -3.56 -16.28
N MET A 374 0.91 -3.00 -15.16
CA MET A 374 0.26 -1.70 -15.20
C MET A 374 1.37 -0.66 -15.19
N ILE A 375 1.34 0.23 -16.17
CA ILE A 375 2.24 1.36 -16.22
C ILE A 375 1.40 2.60 -15.91
N VAL A 376 1.72 3.26 -14.81
CA VAL A 376 1.12 4.56 -14.49
C VAL A 376 2.16 5.63 -14.77
N GLU A 377 1.83 6.52 -15.69
CA GLU A 377 2.71 7.58 -16.19
C GLU A 377 2.04 8.93 -15.95
N ALA A 378 2.78 9.90 -15.44
CA ALA A 378 2.34 11.29 -15.43
C ALA A 378 3.19 12.07 -16.42
N PHE A 379 2.53 12.80 -17.31
CA PHE A 379 3.16 13.67 -18.29
C PHE A 379 2.67 15.10 -18.09
N LEU A 380 3.59 16.06 -18.12
CA LEU A 380 3.23 17.48 -18.24
C LEU A 380 3.05 17.79 -19.72
N ILE A 381 1.85 18.18 -20.13
CA ILE A 381 1.63 18.65 -21.49
C ILE A 381 1.91 20.14 -21.52
N ASN A 382 2.97 20.49 -22.24
CA ASN A 382 3.31 21.86 -22.50
C ASN A 382 2.48 22.35 -23.69
N ASN A 383 1.35 23.01 -23.41
CA ASN A 383 0.60 23.72 -24.43
C ASN A 383 1.27 25.08 -24.67
N ASN A 384 2.39 25.06 -25.39
CA ASN A 384 3.13 26.15 -26.08
C ASN A 384 3.06 27.63 -25.60
N ASP A 385 4.22 28.29 -25.75
CA ASP A 385 4.49 29.74 -25.85
C ASP A 385 4.74 30.59 -24.59
N TYR A 386 4.45 30.13 -23.37
CA TYR A 386 4.73 30.92 -22.15
C TYR A 386 5.66 30.21 -21.16
N GLY A 387 6.86 29.87 -21.63
CA GLY A 387 8.16 29.82 -20.92
C GLY A 387 8.32 29.27 -19.49
N SER A 388 7.28 28.72 -18.84
CA SER A 388 7.27 28.47 -17.39
C SER A 388 6.86 27.05 -17.01
N CYS A 389 6.08 26.35 -17.84
CA CYS A 389 5.92 24.91 -17.72
C CYS A 389 7.12 24.29 -18.45
N GLN A 390 8.22 24.04 -17.77
CA GLN A 390 9.35 23.35 -18.39
C GLN A 390 8.89 21.92 -18.71
N ALA A 391 9.03 21.48 -19.97
CA ALA A 391 8.81 20.08 -20.31
C ALA A 391 9.82 19.25 -19.50
N TRP A 392 9.34 18.62 -18.42
CA TRP A 392 10.20 17.81 -17.58
C TRP A 392 10.50 16.53 -18.35
N GLY A 393 11.80 16.23 -18.46
CA GLY A 393 12.28 15.00 -19.08
C GLY A 393 11.54 13.80 -18.49
N ASN A 394 11.23 12.83 -19.35
CA ASN A 394 10.46 11.63 -19.05
C ASN A 394 10.70 11.17 -17.60
N MET A 395 9.75 11.44 -16.71
CA MET A 395 9.76 10.79 -15.40
C MET A 395 9.74 9.30 -15.66
N GLU A 396 10.58 8.55 -14.93
CA GLU A 396 10.52 7.09 -15.07
C GLU A 396 9.10 6.64 -14.78
N PRO A 397 8.48 5.89 -15.69
CA PRO A 397 7.10 5.46 -15.52
C PRO A 397 7.00 4.59 -14.27
N TYR A 398 5.94 4.76 -13.48
CA TYR A 398 5.71 3.92 -12.31
C TYR A 398 5.16 2.57 -12.79
N VAL A 399 6.06 1.62 -13.01
CA VAL A 399 5.73 0.29 -13.50
C VAL A 399 5.34 -0.62 -12.34
N TYR A 400 4.05 -0.95 -12.24
CA TYR A 400 3.56 -1.95 -11.32
C TYR A 400 3.45 -3.31 -12.02
N ARG A 401 4.25 -4.27 -11.54
CA ARG A 401 4.13 -5.66 -11.97
C ARG A 401 3.15 -6.37 -11.08
N CYS A 402 2.20 -7.06 -11.67
CA CYS A 402 1.25 -7.81 -10.88
C CYS A 402 1.94 -9.04 -10.28
N ILE A 403 2.06 -9.04 -8.95
CA ILE A 403 2.75 -10.09 -8.22
C ILE A 403 1.77 -11.23 -7.96
N VAL A 404 2.19 -12.45 -8.32
CA VAL A 404 1.49 -13.67 -7.90
C VAL A 404 1.73 -13.84 -6.41
N ILE A 405 0.74 -13.52 -5.57
CA ILE A 405 0.84 -13.78 -4.13
C ILE A 405 0.51 -15.26 -3.90
N ASN A 406 1.44 -16.00 -3.29
CA ASN A 406 1.20 -17.36 -2.87
C ASN A 406 0.17 -17.35 -1.72
N VAL A 407 -1.01 -17.93 -1.93
CA VAL A 407 -2.05 -18.03 -0.90
C VAL A 407 -2.12 -19.47 -0.41
N ASN A 408 -2.28 -19.63 0.91
CA ASN A 408 -2.45 -20.93 1.54
C ASN A 408 -3.90 -21.46 1.39
N PHE A 409 -4.84 -20.55 1.09
CA PHE A 409 -6.25 -20.82 0.86
C PHE A 409 -6.79 -20.01 -0.33
N PRO A 410 -7.61 -20.63 -1.20
CA PRO A 410 -7.81 -22.07 -1.31
C PRO A 410 -6.47 -22.81 -1.51
N ARG A 411 -6.39 -24.12 -1.20
CA ARG A 411 -5.14 -24.94 -1.24
C ARG A 411 -4.55 -25.13 -2.65
N CYS A 412 -4.84 -24.22 -3.55
CA CYS A 412 -4.66 -24.30 -4.97
C CYS A 412 -3.71 -23.17 -5.39
N GLN A 413 -2.59 -23.49 -6.05
CA GLN A 413 -1.69 -22.45 -6.56
C GLN A 413 -2.26 -21.89 -7.86
N CYS A 414 -2.78 -20.67 -7.81
CA CYS A 414 -3.22 -19.87 -8.96
C CYS A 414 -2.05 -19.59 -9.91
N SER A 415 -1.78 -20.46 -10.88
CA SER A 415 -0.87 -20.15 -11.99
C SER A 415 -1.64 -19.50 -13.13
N THR A 416 -1.34 -18.24 -13.40
CA THR A 416 -1.85 -17.51 -14.57
C THR A 416 -0.96 -17.69 -15.80
N SER A 417 0.27 -18.21 -15.62
CA SER A 417 1.27 -18.37 -16.69
C SER A 417 1.10 -19.62 -17.53
N SER A 418 0.31 -20.60 -17.08
CA SER A 418 0.17 -21.90 -17.74
C SER A 418 -1.29 -22.30 -17.86
N ASN A 419 -1.92 -21.86 -18.96
CA ASN A 419 -3.29 -22.22 -19.38
C ASN A 419 -4.40 -21.53 -18.58
N PRO A 420 -4.55 -20.19 -18.69
CA PRO A 420 -5.66 -19.48 -18.03
C PRO A 420 -7.00 -19.91 -18.65
N THR A 421 -8.04 -19.95 -17.81
CA THR A 421 -9.43 -20.01 -18.29
C THR A 421 -9.79 -18.68 -18.98
N PRO A 422 -10.66 -18.67 -20.02
CA PRO A 422 -11.06 -17.42 -20.67
C PRO A 422 -12.04 -16.59 -19.83
N PHE A 423 -12.43 -17.03 -18.63
CA PHE A 423 -13.41 -16.36 -17.79
C PHE A 423 -12.78 -15.67 -16.58
N ILE A 424 -13.29 -14.49 -16.24
CA ILE A 424 -12.85 -13.66 -15.12
C ILE A 424 -14.09 -13.16 -14.36
N VAL A 425 -14.02 -13.01 -13.04
CA VAL A 425 -15.03 -12.32 -12.21
C VAL A 425 -14.48 -10.95 -11.86
N LYS A 426 -15.26 -9.89 -12.10
CA LYS A 426 -14.91 -8.51 -11.73
C LYS A 426 -14.57 -8.42 -10.24
N ALA A 427 -13.51 -7.68 -9.93
CA ALA A 427 -13.03 -7.49 -8.55
C ALA A 427 -14.01 -6.69 -7.69
N LEU A 428 -14.99 -6.00 -8.28
CA LEU A 428 -16.05 -5.36 -7.51
C LEU A 428 -17.33 -6.18 -7.60
N PHE A 429 -18.03 -6.24 -6.47
CA PHE A 429 -19.46 -6.52 -6.45
C PHE A 429 -20.21 -5.25 -6.08
N TYR A 430 -21.47 -5.20 -6.49
CA TYR A 430 -22.40 -4.15 -6.08
C TYR A 430 -23.63 -4.79 -5.47
N ARG A 431 -24.34 -4.01 -4.66
CA ARG A 431 -25.59 -4.43 -4.04
C ARG A 431 -26.75 -3.96 -4.90
N LEU A 432 -27.61 -4.88 -5.31
CA LEU A 432 -28.92 -4.55 -5.86
C LEU A 432 -29.91 -4.39 -4.70
N THR A 433 -30.62 -3.27 -4.70
CA THR A 433 -31.63 -2.94 -3.68
C THR A 433 -32.93 -3.73 -3.87
N THR A 434 -33.17 -4.22 -5.09
CA THR A 434 -34.35 -4.97 -5.49
C THR A 434 -34.09 -6.47 -5.42
N SER A 435 -34.16 -7.03 -4.21
CA SER A 435 -34.28 -8.49 -4.04
C SER A 435 -35.73 -8.95 -4.15
N ARG A 436 -35.95 -10.16 -4.67
CA ARG A 436 -37.27 -10.83 -4.66
C ARG A 436 -37.75 -11.09 -3.23
N ASN A 437 -36.84 -11.20 -2.27
CA ASN A 437 -37.15 -11.35 -0.86
C ASN A 437 -36.76 -10.08 -0.08
N PRO A 438 -37.71 -9.35 0.52
CA PRO A 438 -37.44 -8.10 1.22
C PRO A 438 -36.53 -8.25 2.45
N ASN A 439 -36.29 -9.48 2.93
CA ASN A 439 -35.37 -9.77 4.05
C ASN A 439 -33.95 -10.13 3.60
N THR A 440 -33.66 -9.99 2.30
CA THR A 440 -32.36 -10.34 1.72
C THR A 440 -31.78 -9.17 0.92
N ASP A 441 -30.48 -9.25 0.69
CA ASP A 441 -29.71 -8.38 -0.19
C ASP A 441 -29.08 -9.21 -1.31
N LEU A 442 -29.06 -8.65 -2.52
CA LEU A 442 -28.41 -9.26 -3.69
C LEU A 442 -27.04 -8.63 -3.90
N TYR A 443 -25.99 -9.42 -3.76
CA TYR A 443 -24.61 -9.00 -4.01
C TYR A 443 -24.12 -9.59 -5.33
N CYS A 444 -23.98 -8.75 -6.35
CA CYS A 444 -23.76 -9.16 -7.73
C CYS A 444 -22.32 -8.94 -8.18
N PHE A 445 -21.78 -9.93 -8.89
CA PHE A 445 -20.47 -9.96 -9.48
C PHE A 445 -20.63 -10.07 -11.01
N ASP A 446 -19.94 -9.21 -11.75
CA ASP A 446 -19.92 -9.30 -13.21
C ASP A 446 -18.88 -10.34 -13.65
N ILE A 447 -19.20 -11.10 -14.68
CA ILE A 447 -18.31 -12.02 -15.36
C ILE A 447 -17.80 -11.33 -16.62
N LEU A 448 -16.50 -11.44 -16.85
CA LEU A 448 -15.81 -10.92 -18.02
C LEU A 448 -15.14 -12.08 -18.75
N THR A 449 -14.81 -11.84 -20.00
CA THR A 449 -13.96 -12.77 -20.75
C THR A 449 -12.66 -12.14 -21.21
N VAL A 450 -11.64 -12.96 -21.19
CA VAL A 450 -10.31 -12.67 -21.67
C VAL A 450 -10.26 -12.75 -23.18
N LYS A 451 -9.65 -11.75 -23.83
CA LYS A 451 -9.53 -11.71 -25.31
C LYS A 451 -8.43 -12.62 -25.86
N SER A 452 -7.34 -12.84 -25.12
CA SER A 452 -6.20 -13.66 -25.56
C SER A 452 -5.67 -14.55 -24.44
N GLY A 453 -5.22 -15.75 -24.79
CA GLY A 453 -4.66 -16.69 -23.83
C GLY A 453 -4.11 -17.93 -24.53
N GLY A 454 -3.11 -18.55 -23.92
CA GLY A 454 -2.45 -19.75 -24.43
C GLY A 454 -2.96 -21.04 -23.79
N GLY A 455 -2.86 -22.14 -24.53
CA GLY A 455 -2.99 -23.50 -23.98
C GLY A 455 -4.41 -24.07 -23.90
N PRO A 456 -4.54 -25.35 -23.48
CA PRO A 456 -5.78 -26.13 -23.63
C PRO A 456 -6.98 -25.59 -22.82
N CYS A 457 -6.73 -24.95 -21.68
CA CYS A 457 -7.77 -24.33 -20.85
C CYS A 457 -8.21 -22.95 -21.37
N PHE A 458 -7.59 -22.46 -22.45
CA PHE A 458 -8.07 -21.31 -23.20
C PHE A 458 -8.61 -21.75 -24.56
N SER A 459 -7.83 -22.48 -25.36
CA SER A 459 -8.15 -22.69 -26.79
C SER A 459 -9.16 -23.80 -27.08
N SER A 460 -9.40 -24.75 -26.16
CA SER A 460 -10.30 -25.87 -26.47
C SER A 460 -11.78 -25.42 -26.51
N PRO A 461 -12.62 -25.98 -27.40
CA PRO A 461 -14.04 -25.61 -27.48
C PRO A 461 -14.82 -25.80 -26.17
N ALA A 462 -14.44 -26.81 -25.38
CA ALA A 462 -15.05 -27.04 -24.06
C ALA A 462 -14.53 -26.06 -22.98
N ALA A 463 -13.32 -25.54 -23.14
CA ALA A 463 -12.79 -24.48 -22.27
C ALA A 463 -13.43 -23.11 -22.53
N GLN A 464 -14.02 -22.93 -23.71
CA GLN A 464 -14.76 -21.73 -24.10
C GLN A 464 -16.21 -21.72 -23.56
N VAL A 465 -16.57 -22.66 -22.67
CA VAL A 465 -17.91 -22.75 -22.08
C VAL A 465 -17.83 -22.80 -20.55
N LEU A 466 -18.31 -21.75 -19.88
CA LEU A 466 -18.42 -21.67 -18.42
C LEU A 466 -19.57 -22.59 -17.97
N SER A 467 -19.21 -23.64 -17.25
CA SER A 467 -20.16 -24.66 -16.79
C SER A 467 -20.61 -24.43 -15.35
N GLN A 468 -19.73 -23.90 -14.51
CA GLN A 468 -19.95 -23.75 -13.08
C GLN A 468 -19.18 -22.56 -12.49
N ILE A 469 -19.78 -21.93 -11.48
CA ILE A 469 -19.14 -20.92 -10.63
C ILE A 469 -19.21 -21.43 -9.19
N SER A 470 -18.11 -21.36 -8.45
CA SER A 470 -18.00 -21.78 -7.05
C SER A 470 -17.52 -20.62 -6.19
N PHE A 471 -18.23 -20.30 -5.11
CA PHE A 471 -17.81 -19.31 -4.12
C PHE A 471 -17.32 -20.02 -2.87
N TYR A 472 -16.17 -19.63 -2.33
CA TYR A 472 -15.70 -20.14 -1.04
C TYR A 472 -16.35 -19.35 0.10
N ALA A 473 -17.07 -20.06 0.95
CA ALA A 473 -17.93 -19.50 1.97
C ALA A 473 -17.88 -20.35 3.24
N LYS A 474 -18.04 -19.69 4.39
CA LYS A 474 -18.06 -20.35 5.68
C LYS A 474 -19.27 -21.29 5.74
N GLU A 475 -19.05 -22.58 5.93
CA GLU A 475 -20.13 -23.59 6.01
C GLU A 475 -21.19 -23.23 7.06
N ALA A 476 -20.78 -22.60 8.18
CA ALA A 476 -21.70 -22.12 9.22
C ALA A 476 -22.71 -21.07 8.73
N MET A 477 -22.44 -20.41 7.61
CA MET A 477 -23.30 -19.39 6.99
C MET A 477 -24.24 -19.99 5.93
N ARG A 478 -24.34 -21.32 5.81
CA ARG A 478 -25.22 -21.99 4.85
C ARG A 478 -26.67 -21.54 4.92
N GLY A 479 -27.21 -21.37 6.14
CA GLY A 479 -28.57 -20.87 6.35
C GLY A 479 -28.78 -19.39 6.03
N LYS A 480 -27.72 -18.67 5.65
CA LYS A 480 -27.75 -17.23 5.33
C LYS A 480 -27.73 -16.95 3.83
N LEU A 481 -27.45 -17.94 3.00
CA LEU A 481 -27.59 -17.84 1.54
C LEU A 481 -28.92 -18.45 1.12
N VAL A 482 -29.82 -17.59 0.65
CA VAL A 482 -31.17 -17.99 0.22
C VAL A 482 -31.14 -18.57 -1.19
N SER A 483 -30.44 -17.90 -2.11
CA SER A 483 -30.29 -18.37 -3.48
C SER A 483 -29.10 -17.74 -4.21
N ILE A 484 -28.83 -18.24 -5.42
CA ILE A 484 -27.88 -17.63 -6.34
C ILE A 484 -28.66 -17.11 -7.54
N GLY A 485 -28.71 -15.79 -7.69
CA GLY A 485 -29.25 -15.11 -8.86
C GLY A 485 -28.25 -15.12 -10.02
N VAL A 486 -28.74 -15.28 -11.23
CA VAL A 486 -27.94 -15.39 -12.44
C VAL A 486 -28.65 -14.60 -13.54
N LEU A 487 -27.92 -13.68 -14.17
CA LEU A 487 -28.46 -12.74 -15.14
C LEU A 487 -27.52 -12.67 -16.36
N PRO A 488 -27.95 -13.14 -17.54
CA PRO A 488 -27.17 -12.99 -18.76
C PRO A 488 -26.94 -11.52 -19.14
N PRO A 489 -25.93 -11.21 -19.97
CA PRO A 489 -25.63 -9.84 -20.38
C PRO A 489 -26.83 -9.21 -21.12
N GLY A 490 -27.10 -7.94 -20.83
CA GLY A 490 -28.19 -7.17 -21.45
C GLY A 490 -29.61 -7.55 -21.02
N VAL A 491 -29.78 -8.52 -20.11
CA VAL A 491 -31.09 -8.90 -19.59
C VAL A 491 -31.47 -8.02 -18.40
N ALA A 492 -32.73 -7.58 -18.34
CA ALA A 492 -33.25 -6.80 -17.21
C ALA A 492 -33.23 -7.60 -15.90
N VAL A 493 -32.91 -6.95 -14.77
CA VAL A 493 -32.82 -7.58 -13.43
C VAL A 493 -34.12 -8.31 -13.04
N SER A 494 -35.28 -7.83 -13.49
CA SER A 494 -36.59 -8.48 -13.26
C SER A 494 -36.71 -9.88 -13.88
N LYS A 495 -35.82 -10.25 -14.80
CA LYS A 495 -35.74 -11.57 -15.45
C LYS A 495 -34.57 -12.42 -14.94
N MET A 496 -33.95 -12.04 -13.82
CA MET A 496 -32.89 -12.82 -13.18
C MET A 496 -33.39 -14.23 -12.83
N ALA A 497 -32.63 -15.26 -13.20
CA ALA A 497 -32.91 -16.64 -12.86
C ALA A 497 -32.31 -16.96 -11.48
N TYR A 498 -33.08 -17.59 -10.60
CA TYR A 498 -32.64 -17.91 -9.24
C TYR A 498 -32.44 -19.41 -9.07
N TYR A 499 -31.26 -19.81 -8.64
CA TYR A 499 -30.85 -21.18 -8.42
C TYR A 499 -30.79 -21.50 -6.93
N THR A 500 -31.17 -22.74 -6.59
CA THR A 500 -30.98 -23.25 -5.23
C THR A 500 -29.48 -23.43 -4.97
N PRO A 501 -28.93 -22.94 -3.86
CA PRO A 501 -27.51 -23.08 -3.57
C PRO A 501 -27.12 -24.55 -3.39
N SER A 502 -26.13 -25.02 -4.15
CA SER A 502 -25.55 -26.36 -3.98
C SER A 502 -24.25 -26.24 -3.20
N TRP A 503 -24.18 -26.84 -2.01
CA TRP A 503 -23.00 -26.80 -1.15
C TRP A 503 -22.16 -28.06 -1.31
N ASP A 504 -20.85 -27.90 -1.48
CA ASP A 504 -19.92 -29.01 -1.51
C ASP A 504 -19.47 -29.35 -0.09
N ALA A 505 -19.99 -30.48 0.41
CA ALA A 505 -19.75 -30.93 1.77
C ALA A 505 -18.23 -31.12 2.02
N GLY A 506 -17.68 -30.31 2.92
CA GLY A 506 -16.28 -30.41 3.35
C GLY A 506 -15.29 -29.53 2.60
N GLN A 507 -15.69 -28.85 1.52
CA GLN A 507 -14.83 -27.87 0.84
C GLN A 507 -15.15 -26.40 1.18
N GLY A 508 -16.26 -26.15 1.90
CA GLY A 508 -16.69 -24.77 2.19
C GLY A 508 -16.97 -23.99 0.91
N THR A 509 -17.54 -24.65 -0.12
CA THR A 509 -17.90 -23.97 -1.37
C THR A 509 -19.38 -24.10 -1.67
N VAL A 510 -19.93 -23.02 -2.23
CA VAL A 510 -21.27 -23.00 -2.79
C VAL A 510 -21.21 -22.80 -4.30
N LYS A 511 -21.98 -23.59 -5.03
CA LYS A 511 -21.87 -23.74 -6.49
C LYS A 511 -23.18 -23.39 -7.18
N VAL A 512 -23.04 -22.73 -8.33
CA VAL A 512 -24.05 -22.71 -9.38
C VAL A 512 -23.52 -23.49 -10.58
N MET A 513 -24.29 -24.47 -11.03
CA MET A 513 -23.90 -25.43 -12.08
C MET A 513 -24.82 -25.29 -13.29
N ASN A 514 -24.44 -25.95 -14.39
CA ASN A 514 -25.22 -26.03 -15.63
C ASN A 514 -25.45 -24.67 -16.31
N LEU A 515 -24.55 -23.70 -16.12
CA LEU A 515 -24.64 -22.38 -16.76
C LEU A 515 -24.54 -22.49 -18.29
N ASN A 516 -23.58 -23.30 -18.78
CA ASN A 516 -23.32 -23.54 -20.20
C ASN A 516 -23.13 -22.25 -21.02
N TRP A 517 -22.50 -21.24 -20.43
CA TRP A 517 -22.29 -19.96 -21.12
C TRP A 517 -21.05 -20.00 -22.00
N THR A 518 -21.24 -19.72 -23.29
CA THR A 518 -20.09 -19.42 -24.15
C THR A 518 -19.37 -18.17 -23.67
N THR A 519 -18.15 -17.91 -24.15
CA THR A 519 -17.44 -16.66 -23.85
C THR A 519 -18.27 -15.40 -24.13
N ILE A 520 -19.00 -15.39 -25.25
CA ILE A 520 -19.91 -14.28 -25.59
C ILE A 520 -21.03 -14.12 -24.55
N GLN A 521 -21.62 -15.24 -24.10
CA GLN A 521 -22.71 -15.21 -23.11
C GLN A 521 -22.22 -14.88 -21.70
N ALA A 522 -20.99 -15.28 -21.36
CA ALA A 522 -20.38 -15.00 -20.07
C ALA A 522 -19.92 -13.54 -19.96
N ASN A 523 -19.48 -12.92 -21.05
CA ASN A 523 -19.00 -11.55 -21.04
C ASN A 523 -20.11 -10.54 -20.73
N GLY A 524 -20.05 -9.92 -19.56
CA GLY A 524 -21.09 -9.03 -19.03
C GLY A 524 -22.23 -9.76 -18.31
N ALA A 525 -22.15 -11.09 -18.17
CA ALA A 525 -23.09 -11.82 -17.33
C ALA A 525 -22.90 -11.45 -15.85
N ARG A 526 -23.94 -11.66 -15.04
CA ARG A 526 -23.94 -11.36 -13.61
C ARG A 526 -24.33 -12.59 -12.82
N VAL A 527 -23.60 -12.82 -11.73
CA VAL A 527 -23.94 -13.80 -10.71
C VAL A 527 -24.12 -13.08 -9.39
N CYS A 528 -25.21 -13.34 -8.67
CA CYS A 528 -25.58 -12.62 -7.47
C CYS A 528 -25.81 -13.59 -6.31
N LEU A 529 -25.25 -13.29 -5.14
CA LEU A 529 -25.55 -14.00 -3.90
C LEU A 529 -26.73 -13.31 -3.21
N GLU A 530 -27.87 -14.00 -3.07
CA GLU A 530 -29.02 -13.54 -2.30
C GLU A 530 -28.81 -13.91 -0.83
N LEU A 531 -28.27 -12.98 -0.05
CA LEU A 531 -27.91 -13.17 1.35
C LEU A 531 -28.95 -12.56 2.28
N ASP A 532 -29.20 -13.19 3.43
CA ASP A 532 -29.95 -12.61 4.54
C ASP A 532 -29.37 -11.23 4.93
N LYS A 533 -30.22 -10.21 5.13
CA LYS A 533 -29.80 -8.82 5.46
C LYS A 533 -28.90 -8.70 6.70
N THR A 534 -28.91 -9.70 7.58
CA THR A 534 -28.03 -9.76 8.76
C THR A 534 -26.58 -10.09 8.40
N ILE A 535 -26.31 -10.51 7.16
CA ILE A 535 -24.97 -10.84 6.67
C ILE A 535 -24.64 -10.09 5.38
N ASN A 536 -23.35 -9.90 5.15
CA ASN A 536 -22.79 -9.35 3.92
C ASN A 536 -21.70 -10.30 3.41
N PRO A 537 -21.14 -10.10 2.20
CA PRO A 537 -20.20 -11.05 1.66
C PRO A 537 -18.88 -11.12 2.47
N TYR A 538 -18.51 -10.06 3.22
CA TYR A 538 -17.37 -10.08 4.15
C TYR A 538 -17.50 -11.15 5.24
N ASN A 539 -18.70 -11.27 5.80
CA ASN A 539 -18.98 -12.21 6.87
C ASN A 539 -19.28 -13.61 6.33
N PHE A 540 -19.84 -13.69 5.11
CA PHE A 540 -20.21 -14.92 4.42
C PHE A 540 -19.00 -15.68 3.86
N CYS A 541 -18.08 -14.99 3.17
CA CYS A 541 -16.99 -15.64 2.46
C CYS A 541 -15.90 -16.18 3.41
N GLU A 542 -15.24 -17.26 2.99
CA GLU A 542 -14.13 -17.85 3.73
C GLU A 542 -12.81 -17.14 3.38
N TYR A 543 -12.01 -16.87 4.41
CA TYR A 543 -10.70 -16.25 4.29
C TYR A 543 -9.72 -16.90 5.27
N GLU A 544 -8.47 -17.10 4.85
CA GLU A 544 -7.39 -17.55 5.73
C GLU A 544 -6.54 -16.34 6.16
N ASP A 545 -6.41 -16.15 7.47
CA ASP A 545 -5.42 -15.30 8.18
C ASP A 545 -5.10 -13.88 7.64
N GLY A 546 -5.96 -13.31 6.79
CA GLY A 546 -5.84 -11.96 6.24
C GLY A 546 -7.03 -11.06 6.60
N PRO A 547 -6.96 -9.75 6.24
CA PRO A 547 -8.07 -8.83 6.47
C PRO A 547 -9.33 -9.35 5.79
N SER A 548 -10.47 -9.25 6.47
CA SER A 548 -11.78 -9.85 6.17
C SER A 548 -12.46 -9.32 4.89
N SER A 549 -11.71 -9.02 3.84
CA SER A 549 -12.12 -8.24 2.68
C SER A 549 -11.82 -8.95 1.37
N TYR A 550 -12.03 -10.26 1.28
CA TYR A 550 -11.98 -11.00 0.01
C TYR A 550 -12.98 -12.15 -0.02
N CYS A 551 -13.51 -12.44 -1.21
CA CYS A 551 -14.33 -13.62 -1.48
C CYS A 551 -13.68 -14.38 -2.62
N TRP A 552 -13.29 -15.63 -2.37
CA TRP A 552 -12.71 -16.46 -3.41
C TRP A 552 -13.81 -17.01 -4.31
N VAL A 553 -13.61 -16.88 -5.62
CA VAL A 553 -14.52 -17.42 -6.63
C VAL A 553 -13.71 -18.26 -7.63
N ALA A 554 -14.17 -19.47 -7.90
CA ALA A 554 -13.61 -20.35 -8.93
C ALA A 554 -14.58 -20.46 -10.10
N LEU A 555 -14.05 -20.26 -11.30
CA LEU A 555 -14.78 -20.41 -12.57
C LEU A 555 -14.34 -21.71 -13.21
N HIS A 556 -15.31 -22.56 -13.55
CA HIS A 556 -15.06 -23.88 -14.11
C HIS A 556 -15.67 -23.97 -15.51
N ASP A 557 -14.86 -24.36 -16.48
CA ASP A 557 -15.33 -24.68 -17.82
C ASP A 557 -15.93 -26.10 -17.89
N LYS A 558 -16.34 -26.56 -19.08
CA LYS A 558 -16.85 -27.93 -19.25
C LYS A 558 -15.78 -29.02 -19.08
N ASN A 559 -14.51 -28.69 -19.24
CA ASN A 559 -13.39 -29.60 -19.01
C ASN A 559 -13.01 -29.70 -17.53
N ASN A 560 -13.66 -28.94 -16.65
CA ASN A 560 -13.21 -28.71 -15.29
C ASN A 560 -11.75 -28.25 -15.24
N CYS A 561 -11.27 -27.46 -16.21
CA CYS A 561 -9.99 -26.78 -16.03
C CYS A 561 -10.05 -25.95 -14.74
N PRO A 562 -9.14 -26.19 -13.77
CA PRO A 562 -7.94 -27.03 -13.82
C PRO A 562 -8.12 -28.39 -13.12
N ARG A 563 -8.35 -29.49 -13.85
CA ARG A 563 -8.11 -30.83 -13.31
C ARG A 563 -6.67 -31.23 -13.61
N ILE A 564 -5.74 -30.88 -12.73
CA ILE A 564 -4.46 -31.60 -12.61
C ILE A 564 -4.66 -32.68 -11.53
N PRO A 565 -4.30 -33.95 -11.79
CA PRO A 565 -4.53 -35.05 -10.85
C PRO A 565 -3.78 -34.85 -9.52
N PRO A 566 -4.21 -35.53 -8.44
CA PRO A 566 -3.68 -35.37 -7.10
C PRO A 566 -2.31 -36.07 -6.95
N ALA A 567 -1.26 -35.47 -7.51
CA ALA A 567 0.11 -35.87 -7.23
C ALA A 567 0.90 -34.62 -6.82
N SER A 568 1.24 -34.56 -5.52
CA SER A 568 2.23 -33.68 -4.86
C SER A 568 2.67 -32.42 -5.63
N GLY A 569 1.96 -31.32 -5.44
CA GLY A 569 2.31 -29.99 -6.01
C GLY A 569 1.22 -29.36 -6.86
N GLN A 570 -0.03 -29.35 -6.38
CA GLN A 570 -1.22 -28.94 -7.13
C GLN A 570 -1.16 -27.49 -7.65
N ILE A 571 -0.93 -27.37 -8.95
CA ILE A 571 -1.24 -26.17 -9.72
C ILE A 571 -2.72 -26.24 -10.05
N CYS A 572 -3.50 -25.29 -9.57
CA CYS A 572 -4.85 -25.08 -10.06
C CYS A 572 -4.90 -23.70 -10.69
N CYS A 573 -5.33 -23.59 -11.94
CA CYS A 573 -5.93 -22.39 -12.48
C CYS A 573 -7.22 -21.99 -11.71
N CYS A 574 -7.10 -21.71 -10.42
CA CYS A 574 -8.06 -20.92 -9.68
C CYS A 574 -7.84 -19.49 -10.18
N PRO A 575 -8.76 -18.87 -10.93
CA PRO A 575 -8.60 -17.46 -11.20
C PRO A 575 -8.67 -16.72 -9.85
N ARG A 576 -7.58 -16.03 -9.53
CA ARG A 576 -7.47 -15.23 -8.33
C ARG A 576 -8.35 -14.00 -8.52
N PHE A 577 -9.46 -13.92 -7.80
CA PHE A 577 -10.19 -12.66 -7.71
C PHE A 577 -9.98 -12.08 -6.32
N GLN A 578 -9.19 -11.02 -6.30
CA GLN A 578 -9.21 -10.11 -5.17
C GLN A 578 -10.44 -9.24 -5.37
N VAL A 579 -11.55 -9.64 -4.77
CA VAL A 579 -12.62 -8.68 -4.58
C VAL A 579 -12.14 -7.75 -3.46
N MET A 580 -11.69 -6.54 -3.79
CA MET A 580 -11.39 -5.55 -2.75
C MET A 580 -12.70 -4.94 -2.31
N PHE A 581 -13.01 -5.17 -1.04
CA PHE A 581 -14.24 -4.68 -0.49
C PHE A 581 -14.04 -3.26 0.05
N THR A 582 -14.72 -2.28 -0.53
CA THR A 582 -14.89 -0.97 0.12
C THR A 582 -16.16 -1.01 1.00
N PRO A 583 -16.16 -0.44 2.22
CA PRO A 583 -17.32 -0.44 3.12
C PRO A 583 -18.59 0.16 2.52
N SER A 584 -18.45 0.92 1.44
CA SER A 584 -19.53 1.57 0.71
C SER A 584 -19.87 0.75 -0.53
N ALA A 585 -20.81 -0.18 -0.42
CA ALA A 585 -21.41 -0.78 -1.61
C ALA A 585 -21.95 0.36 -2.49
N VAL A 586 -21.46 0.48 -3.73
CA VAL A 586 -22.03 1.40 -4.70
C VAL A 586 -23.48 0.95 -4.90
N THR A 587 -24.41 1.76 -4.40
CA THR A 587 -25.83 1.49 -4.52
C THR A 587 -26.23 1.99 -5.89
N LEU A 588 -26.35 1.08 -6.86
CA LEU A 588 -26.89 1.41 -8.16
C LEU A 588 -28.43 1.43 -8.04
N PRO A 589 -29.10 2.44 -8.63
CA PRO A 589 -30.57 2.53 -8.63
C PRO A 589 -31.24 1.36 -9.33
#